data_AF-A0A8T3VFU9-F1
#
_entry.id   AF-A0A8T3VFU9-F1
#
_cell.length_a   1.000
_cell.length_b   1.000
_cell.length_c   1.000
_cell.angle_alpha   90.00
_cell.angle_beta   90.00
_cell.angle_gamma   90.00
#
_symmetry.space_group_name_H-M   'P 1'
#
loop_
_entity.id
_entity.type
_entity.pdbx_description
1 polymer ?
#
loop_
_entity_poly.entity_id
_entity_poly.type
_entity_poly.pdbx_seq_one_letter_code
_entity_poly.pdbx_strand_id
1 'polypeptide(L)' 'MVESDAVTNGIFSFFIPGLGQAIEGYKLRGAIFFIIAVIISGVFIYFHLNQTIPHIISVVYGLIAAYDAYRLY' A
#
# COMPACT_ATOMS: atom_id res chain seq x y z
N MET A 1 -20.56 -0.14 3.75
CA MET A 1 -19.35 -0.83 3.29
C MET A 1 -19.42 -0.79 1.78
N VAL A 2 -18.34 -0.40 1.10
CA VAL A 2 -18.32 -0.44 -0.37
C VAL A 2 -18.29 -1.93 -0.75
N GLU A 3 -19.21 -2.38 -1.60
CA GLU A 3 -19.10 -3.73 -2.18
C GLU A 3 -17.92 -3.71 -3.16
N SER A 4 -16.77 -4.24 -2.73
CA SER A 4 -15.60 -4.42 -3.57
C SER A 4 -14.98 -5.78 -3.30
N ASP A 5 -14.80 -6.60 -4.32
CA ASP A 5 -14.24 -7.95 -4.13
C ASP A 5 -12.74 -7.93 -3.76
N ALA A 6 -12.24 -9.06 -3.22
CA ALA A 6 -10.85 -9.26 -2.81
C ALA A 6 -9.81 -8.74 -3.80
N VAL A 7 -10.02 -9.00 -5.10
CA VAL A 7 -9.12 -8.57 -6.18
C VAL A 7 -9.08 -7.05 -6.29
N THR A 8 -10.25 -6.40 -6.22
CA THR A 8 -10.38 -4.94 -6.31
C THR A 8 -9.67 -4.27 -5.14
N ASN A 9 -9.85 -4.78 -3.93
CA ASN A 9 -9.14 -4.29 -2.74
C ASN A 9 -7.62 -4.48 -2.84
N GLY A 10 -7.18 -5.61 -3.38
CA GLY A 10 -5.77 -5.84 -3.69
C GLY A 10 -5.21 -4.80 -4.67
N ILE A 11 -5.92 -4.53 -5.77
CA ILE A 11 -5.53 -3.51 -6.76
C ILE A 11 -5.46 -2.12 -6.12
N PHE A 12 -6.47 -1.76 -5.31
CA PHE A 12 -6.46 -0.48 -4.59
C PHE A 12 -5.26 -0.36 -3.65
N SER A 13 -4.95 -1.40 -2.87
CA SER A 13 -3.79 -1.40 -1.99
C SER A 13 -2.45 -1.48 -2.71
N PHE A 14 -2.40 -1.96 -3.95
CA PHE A 14 -1.18 -1.90 -4.76
C PHE A 14 -0.77 -0.45 -5.05
N PHE A 15 -1.72 0.39 -5.48
CA PHE A 15 -1.47 1.78 -5.83
C PHE A 15 -1.45 2.70 -4.61
N ILE A 16 -2.31 2.43 -3.63
CA ILE A 16 -2.42 3.20 -2.39
C ILE A 16 -2.32 2.21 -1.24
N PRO A 17 -1.10 1.90 -0.76
CA PRO A 17 -0.90 0.96 0.34
C PRO A 17 -1.79 1.30 1.54
N GLY A 18 -2.60 0.33 1.96
CA GLY A 18 -3.53 0.47 3.08
C GLY A 18 -4.99 0.76 2.71
N LEU A 19 -5.28 1.10 1.44
CA LEU A 19 -6.63 1.48 1.01
C LEU A 19 -7.62 0.31 1.07
N GLY A 20 -7.29 -0.84 0.47
CA GLY A 20 -8.12 -2.04 0.50
C GLY A 20 -8.38 -2.55 1.92
N GLN A 21 -7.37 -2.49 2.81
CA GLN A 21 -7.55 -2.81 4.23
C GLN A 21 -8.56 -1.88 4.90
N ALA A 22 -8.52 -0.58 4.59
CA ALA A 22 -9.43 0.40 5.16
C ALA A 22 -10.87 0.23 4.65
N ILE A 23 -11.04 -0.13 3.37
CA ILE A 23 -12.34 -0.43 2.75
C ILE A 23 -12.99 -1.64 3.44
N GLU A 24 -12.21 -2.68 3.73
CA GLU A 24 -12.63 -3.88 4.49
C GLU A 24 -12.83 -3.64 6.00
N GLY A 25 -12.70 -2.41 6.47
CA GLY A 25 -12.91 -2.07 7.88
C GLY A 25 -11.71 -2.28 8.79
N TYR A 26 -10.58 -2.82 8.29
CA TYR A 26 -9.31 -2.96 9.02
C TYR A 26 -8.53 -1.63 9.06
N LYS A 27 -9.16 -0.58 9.60
CA LYS A 27 -8.65 0.81 9.57
C LYS A 27 -7.25 0.98 10.15
N LEU A 28 -6.93 0.32 11.28
CA LEU A 28 -5.61 0.42 11.90
C LEU A 28 -4.53 -0.20 11.00
N ARG A 29 -4.81 -1.37 10.42
CA ARG A 29 -3.88 -2.05 9.51
C ARG A 29 -3.67 -1.23 8.23
N GLY A 30 -4.74 -0.68 7.66
CA GLY A 30 -4.67 0.23 6.53
C GLY A 30 -3.83 1.48 6.82
N ALA A 31 -4.06 2.11 7.98
CA ALA A 31 -3.27 3.27 8.40
C ALA A 31 -1.77 2.95 8.54
N ILE A 32 -1.41 1.78 9.08
CA ILE A 32 -0.01 1.35 9.19
C ILE A 32 0.63 1.24 7.81
N PHE A 33 -0.02 0.59 6.84
CA PHE A 33 0.50 0.47 5.48
C PHE A 33 0.68 1.85 4.81
N PHE A 34 -0.31 2.72 4.97
CA PHE A 34 -0.24 4.06 4.40
C PHE A 34 0.89 4.90 5.02
N ILE A 35 1.03 4.89 6.35
CA ILE A 35 2.08 5.64 7.06
C ILE A 35 3.47 5.16 6.62
N ILE A 36 3.69 3.85 6.50
CA ILE A 36 4.96 3.32 6.02
C ILE A 36 5.23 3.76 4.57
N ALA A 37 4.22 3.74 3.68
CA ALA A 37 4.37 4.25 2.31
C ALA A 37 4.80 5.73 2.29
N VAL A 38 4.20 6.57 3.15
CA VAL A 38 4.56 7.99 3.29
C VAL A 38 6.00 8.15 3.79
N ILE A 39 6.42 7.37 4.78
CA ILE A 39 7.79 7.39 5.31
C ILE A 39 8.78 6.98 4.21
N ILE A 40 8.52 5.89 3.50
CA ILE A 40 9.34 5.42 2.38
C ILE A 40 9.50 6.52 1.33
N SER A 41 8.39 7.14 0.91
CA SER A 41 8.40 8.22 -0.06
C SER A 41 9.17 9.45 0.44
N GLY A 42 8.99 9.84 1.70
CA GLY A 42 9.69 10.97 2.31
C GLY A 42 11.20 10.77 2.38
N VAL A 43 11.64 9.56 2.74
CA VAL A 43 13.05 9.17 2.75
C VAL A 43 13.64 9.28 1.34
N PHE A 44 12.96 8.79 0.31
CA PHE A 44 13.45 8.84 -1.07
C PHE A 44 13.62 10.27 -1.58
N ILE A 45 12.66 11.15 -1.26
CA ILE A 45 12.74 12.57 -1.61
C ILE A 45 13.90 13.25 -0.88
N TYR A 46 14.05 13.00 0.43
CA TYR A 46 15.09 13.64 1.25
C TYR A 46 16.51 13.27 0.79
N PHE A 47 16.76 11.98 0.54
CA PHE A 47 18.10 11.48 0.18
C PHE A 47 18.45 11.56 -1.31
N HIS A 48 17.57 12.07 -2.17
CA HIS A 48 17.80 12.22 -3.62
C HIS A 48 18.30 10.91 -4.28
N LEU A 49 17.75 9.77 -3.84
CA LEU A 49 18.17 8.46 -4.34
C LEU A 49 17.90 8.35 -5.85
N ASN A 50 18.79 7.67 -6.57
CA ASN A 50 18.55 7.32 -7.98
C ASN A 50 17.22 6.57 -8.10
N GLN A 51 16.33 7.06 -8.97
CA GLN A 51 14.92 6.66 -9.11
C GLN A 51 14.70 5.15 -9.29
N THR A 52 15.69 4.39 -9.76
CA THR A 52 15.58 2.94 -9.93
C THR A 52 15.31 2.20 -8.62
N ILE A 53 16.07 2.50 -7.56
CA ILE A 53 15.94 1.80 -6.27
C ILE A 53 14.61 2.15 -5.57
N PRO A 54 14.22 3.44 -5.43
CA PRO A 54 12.90 3.85 -4.99
C PRO A 54 11.78 3.14 -5.72
N HIS A 55 11.83 3.05 -7.06
CA HIS A 55 10.79 2.38 -7.84
C HIS A 55 10.65 0.90 -7.48
N ILE A 56 11.76 0.16 -7.39
CA ILE A 56 11.72 -1.27 -7.02
C ILE A 56 11.10 -1.43 -5.63
N ILE A 57 11.52 -0.61 -4.65
CA ILE A 57 10.99 -0.68 -3.29
C ILE A 57 9.49 -0.34 -3.28
N SER A 58 9.06 0.72 -3.97
CA SER A 58 7.66 1.11 -4.05
C SER A 58 6.80 0.02 -4.69
N VAL A 59 7.27 -0.62 -5.76
CA VAL A 59 6.56 -1.73 -6.41
C VAL A 59 6.44 -2.93 -5.48
N VAL A 60 7.54 -3.35 -4.83
CA VAL A 60 7.53 -4.47 -3.89
C VAL A 60 6.61 -4.18 -2.71
N TYR A 61 6.67 -2.96 -2.18
CA TYR A 61 5.83 -2.55 -1.07
C TYR A 61 4.33 -2.54 -1.45
N GLY A 62 4.01 -2.03 -2.63
CA GLY A 62 2.67 -2.09 -3.20
C GLY A 62 2.17 -3.54 -3.34
N LEU A 63 3.00 -4.47 -3.81
CA LEU A 63 2.64 -5.89 -3.90
C LEU A 63 2.34 -6.51 -2.53
N ILE A 64 3.11 -6.16 -1.50
CA ILE A 64 2.87 -6.63 -0.13
C ILE A 64 1.53 -6.10 0.38
N ALA A 65 1.25 -4.80 0.20
CA ALA A 65 0.00 -4.19 0.61
C ALA A 65 -1.21 -4.77 -0.15
N ALA A 66 -1.05 -5.06 -1.44
CA ALA A 66 -2.06 -5.69 -2.29
C ALA A 66 -2.39 -7.10 -1.83
N TYR A 67 -1.38 -7.93 -1.58
CA TYR A 67 -1.56 -9.30 -1.09
C TYR A 67 -2.24 -9.32 0.28
N ASP A 68 -1.87 -8.39 1.14
CA ASP A 68 -2.47 -8.23 2.46
C ASP A 68 -3.96 -7.88 2.38
N ALA A 69 -4.34 -6.92 1.52
CA ALA A 69 -5.73 -6.56 1.30
C ALA A 69 -6.55 -7.69 0.66
N TYR A 70 -5.97 -8.37 -0.34
CA TYR A 70 -6.60 -9.52 -0.99
C TYR A 70 -6.94 -10.64 0.00
N ARG A 71 -6.09 -10.88 1.01
CA ARG A 71 -6.30 -11.92 2.02
C ARG A 71 -7.30 -11.57 3.13
N LEU A 72 -7.65 -10.29 3.27
CA LEU A 72 -8.53 -9.81 4.34
C LEU A 72 -10.01 -9.84 3.97
N TYR A 73 -10.30 -9.96 2.68
CA TYR A 73 -11.62 -10.22 2.12
C TYR A 73 -12.06 -11.65 2.42
#